data_AF-A0A1W1C9Y0-F1
#
_entry.id   AF-A0A1W1C9Y0-F1
#
_cell.length_a   1.000
_cell.length_b   1.000
_cell.length_c   1.000
_cell.angle_alpha   90.00
_cell.angle_beta   90.00
_cell.angle_gamma   90.00
#
_symmetry.space_group_name_H-M   'P 1'
#
loop_
_entity.id
_entity.type
_entity.pdbx_description
1 polymer ?
#
loop_
_entity_poly.entity_id
_entity_poly.type
_entity_poly.pdbx_seq_one_letter_code
_entity_poly.pdbx_strand_id
1 'polypeptide(L)'
;MIDEIELHLHPKWKYNFMKKLRETFPLIQFIVTTHSPTVLLGASEEAVFYKIYKEDGEVQISNQIANKGYTSKKDSYQSLYTLF
;
A
#
# COMPACT_ATOMS: atom_id res chain seq x y z
N MET A 1 -1.48 -1.12 -13.15
CA MET A 1 -1.98 -0.29 -12.03
C MET A 1 -3.26 -0.93 -11.52
N ILE A 2 -3.41 -1.09 -10.21
CA ILE A 2 -4.58 -1.73 -9.60
C ILE A 2 -5.14 -0.79 -8.55
N ASP A 3 -6.41 -0.43 -8.68
CA ASP A 3 -7.11 0.38 -7.68
C ASP A 3 -7.85 -0.49 -6.67
N GLU A 4 -7.93 -0.01 -5.44
CA GLU A 4 -8.51 -0.70 -4.28
C GLU A 4 -8.15 -2.19 -4.25
N ILE A 5 -6.84 -2.49 -4.27
CA ILE A 5 -6.29 -3.85 -4.41
C ILE A 5 -6.86 -4.87 -3.40
N GLU A 6 -7.39 -4.39 -2.28
CA GLU A 6 -8.01 -5.18 -1.22
C GLU A 6 -9.53 -5.24 -1.20
N LEU A 7 -10.21 -4.63 -2.17
CA LEU A 7 -11.67 -4.51 -2.19
C LEU A 7 -12.31 -5.92 -2.10
N HIS A 8 -13.21 -6.09 -1.14
CA HIS A 8 -13.90 -7.35 -0.81
C HIS A 8 -13.01 -8.55 -0.42
N LEU A 9 -11.69 -8.39 -0.26
CA LEU A 9 -10.84 -9.47 0.22
C LEU A 9 -11.06 -9.74 1.72
N HIS A 10 -11.12 -11.02 2.08
CA HIS A 10 -11.12 -11.45 3.48
C HIS A 10 -9.87 -10.89 4.20
N PRO A 11 -9.95 -10.42 5.46
CA PRO A 11 -8.83 -9.79 6.17
C PRO A 11 -7.52 -10.60 6.13
N LYS A 12 -7.61 -11.93 6.26
CA LYS A 12 -6.46 -12.86 6.16
C LYS A 12 -5.73 -12.80 4.82
N TRP A 13 -6.43 -12.47 3.74
CA TRP A 13 -5.87 -12.43 2.39
C TRP A 13 -5.25 -11.08 2.07
N LYS A 14 -5.75 -9.98 2.65
CA LYS A 14 -5.17 -8.63 2.46
C LYS A 14 -3.67 -8.59 2.74
N TYR A 15 -3.21 -9.32 3.76
CA TYR A 15 -1.80 -9.44 4.10
C TYR A 15 -0.98 -10.28 3.11
N ASN A 16 -1.53 -11.39 2.62
CA ASN A 16 -0.77 -12.36 1.79
C ASN A 16 -0.88 -12.08 0.28
N PHE A 17 -1.83 -11.24 -0.13
CA PHE A 17 -2.15 -11.03 -1.54
C PHE A 17 -1.02 -10.35 -2.31
N MET A 18 -0.42 -9.30 -1.75
CA MET A 18 0.72 -8.60 -2.38
C MET A 18 1.93 -9.51 -2.56
N LYS A 19 2.22 -10.36 -1.57
CA LYS A 19 3.29 -11.37 -1.69
C LYS A 19 3.01 -12.34 -2.84
N LYS A 20 1.80 -12.89 -2.93
CA LYS A 20 1.41 -13.82 -4.01
C LYS A 20 1.47 -13.18 -5.39
N LEU A 21 1.05 -11.93 -5.52
CA LEU A 21 1.11 -11.17 -6.78
C LEU A 21 2.55 -11.04 -7.29
N ARG A 22 3.48 -10.66 -6.41
CA ARG A 22 4.90 -10.54 -6.75
C ARG A 22 5.54 -11.89 -7.09
N GLU A 23 5.21 -12.94 -6.35
CA GLU A 23 5.71 -14.29 -6.63
C GLU A 23 5.18 -14.85 -7.96
N THR A 24 3.93 -14.55 -8.30
CA THR A 24 3.30 -15.01 -9.54
C THR A 24 3.83 -14.26 -10.76
N PHE A 25 4.15 -12.98 -10.61
CA PHE A 25 4.58 -12.10 -11.69
C PHE A 25 5.89 -11.37 -11.33
N PRO A 26 7.03 -12.07 -11.27
CA PRO A 26 8.29 -11.52 -10.74
C PRO A 26 8.91 -10.40 -11.61
N LEU A 27 8.48 -10.28 -12.86
CA LEU A 27 8.98 -9.27 -13.81
C LEU A 27 8.02 -8.10 -14.01
N ILE A 28 6.95 -8.03 -13.20
CA ILE A 28 5.94 -6.96 -13.29
C ILE A 28 6.07 -6.06 -12.07
N GLN A 29 6.17 -4.75 -12.32
CA GLN A 29 6.02 -3.74 -11.29
C GLN A 29 4.53 -3.47 -11.04
N PHE A 30 4.12 -3.54 -9.78
CA PHE A 30 2.73 -3.27 -9.38
C PHE A 30 2.62 -1.88 -8.74
N ILE A 31 1.93 -0.98 -9.43
CA ILE A 31 1.47 0.28 -8.84
C ILE A 31 0.06 0.03 -8.30
N VAL A 32 -0.11 0.13 -6.98
CA VAL A 32 -1.41 -0.14 -6.34
C VAL A 32 -1.83 1.01 -5.45
N THR A 33 -3.13 1.30 -5.44
CA THR A 33 -3.75 2.26 -4.54
C THR A 33 -4.59 1.52 -3.50
N THR A 34 -4.49 1.96 -2.25
CA THR A 34 -5.22 1.35 -1.15
C THR A 34 -5.69 2.39 -0.14
N HIS A 35 -6.90 2.19 0.36
CA HIS A 35 -7.42 2.92 1.51
C HIS A 35 -7.07 2.21 2.83
N SER A 36 -6.60 0.96 2.76
CA SER A 36 -6.35 0.11 3.92
C SER A 36 -4.87 0.07 4.31
N PRO A 37 -4.51 0.43 5.57
CA PRO A 37 -3.15 0.28 6.06
C PRO A 37 -2.72 -1.19 6.17
N THR A 38 -3.66 -2.14 6.14
CA THR A 38 -3.36 -3.57 6.29
C THR A 38 -2.62 -4.14 5.08
N VAL A 39 -2.80 -3.57 3.89
CA VAL A 39 -2.06 -3.97 2.69
C VAL A 39 -0.59 -3.61 2.81
N LEU A 40 -0.27 -2.48 3.45
CA LEU A 40 1.10 -2.02 3.70
C LEU A 40 1.90 -3.02 4.55
N LEU A 41 1.26 -3.66 5.54
CA LEU A 41 1.89 -4.67 6.39
C LEU A 41 2.41 -5.87 5.59
N GLY A 42 1.77 -6.20 4.46
CA GLY A 42 2.12 -7.33 3.60
C GLY A 42 3.03 -6.99 2.42
N ALA A 43 3.46 -5.73 2.32
CA ALA A 43 4.35 -5.26 1.25
C ALA A 43 5.78 -5.80 1.40
N SER A 44 6.55 -5.86 0.32
CA SER A 44 7.99 -6.14 0.39
C SER A 44 8.74 -5.05 1.11
N GLU A 45 9.92 -5.36 1.67
CA GLU A 45 10.87 -4.37 2.20
C GLU A 45 11.28 -3.29 1.15
N GLU A 46 11.30 -3.66 -0.13
CA GLU A 46 11.60 -2.77 -1.25
C GLU A 46 10.43 -1.88 -1.67
N ALA A 47 9.22 -2.11 -1.14
CA ALA A 47 8.05 -1.33 -1.51
C ALA A 47 8.21 0.15 -1.13
N VAL A 48 7.73 1.02 -2.01
CA VAL A 48 7.77 2.47 -1.84
C VAL A 48 6.35 2.97 -1.58
N PHE A 49 6.17 3.80 -0.56
CA PHE A 49 4.86 4.32 -0.18
C PHE A 49 4.79 5.83 -0.31
N TYR A 50 3.69 6.31 -0.90
CA TYR A 50 3.31 7.71 -0.91
C TYR A 50 1.91 7.87 -0.38
N LYS A 51 1.67 8.96 0.35
CA LYS A 51 0.33 9.36 0.76
C LYS A 51 -0.18 10.44 -0.18
N ILE A 52 -1.38 10.22 -0.74
CA ILE A 52 -2.07 11.21 -1.56
C ILE A 52 -3.19 11.82 -0.73
N TYR A 53 -3.23 13.14 -0.65
CA TYR A 53 -4.24 13.87 0.13
C TYR A 53 -4.63 15.16 -0.58
N LYS A 54 -5.75 15.76 -0.16
CA LYS A 54 -6.18 17.07 -0.62
C LYS A 54 -6.01 18.09 0.50
N GLU A 55 -5.41 19.22 0.18
CA GLU A 55 -5.25 20.38 1.06
C GLU A 55 -5.58 21.62 0.23
N ASP A 56 -6.44 22.48 0.76
CA ASP A 56 -6.94 23.70 0.07
C ASP A 56 -7.53 23.47 -1.34
N GLY A 57 -8.11 22.28 -1.56
CA GLY A 57 -8.72 21.90 -2.84
C GLY A 57 -7.72 21.37 -3.87
N GLU A 58 -6.42 21.41 -3.57
CA GLU A 58 -5.36 20.88 -4.43
C GLU A 58 -4.93 19.48 -3.99
N VAL A 59 -4.56 18.63 -4.96
CA VAL A 59 -4.04 17.29 -4.68
C VAL A 59 -2.54 17.39 -4.40
N GLN A 60 -2.15 16.92 -3.23
CA GLN A 60 -0.76 16.85 -2.79
C GLN A 60 -0.32 15.39 -2.61
N ILE A 61 1.00 15.19 -2.73
CA ILE A 61 1.66 13.90 -2.53
C ILE A 61 2.72 14.11 -1.44
N SER A 62 2.74 13.23 -0.45
CA SER A 62 3.77 13.26 0.60
C SER A 62 5.15 12.94 0.03
N ASN A 63 6.20 13.25 0.80
CA ASN A 63 7.49 12.60 0.59
C ASN A 63 7.36 11.07 0.73
N GLN A 64 8.35 10.35 0.19
CA GLN A 64 8.42 8.89 0.35
C GLN A 64 8.37 8.50 1.83
N ILE A 65 7.45 7.61 2.15
CA ILE A 65 7.28 7.09 3.51
C ILE A 65 8.15 5.84 3.64
N ALA A 66 9.01 5.82 4.66
CA ALA A 66 9.88 4.70 4.93
C ALA A 66 9.08 3.45 5.31
N ASN A 67 9.43 2.33 4.69
CA ASN A 67 8.81 1.02 4.93
C ASN A 67 9.05 0.45 6.34
N LYS A 68 10.01 1.01 7.08
CA LYS A 68 10.40 0.52 8.41
C LYS A 68 9.33 0.73 9.50
N GLY A 69 8.36 1.64 9.31
CA GLY A 69 7.33 1.95 10.30
C GLY A 69 6.06 1.10 10.19
N TYR A 70 5.66 0.73 8.97
CA TYR A 70 4.35 0.12 8.70
C TYR A 70 4.35 -1.40 8.77
N THR A 71 5.51 -2.05 8.68
CA THR A 71 5.68 -3.49 8.93
C THR A 71 5.68 -3.81 10.43
N SER A 72 5.87 -2.81 11.28
CA SER A 72 5.95 -2.89 12.75
C SER A 72 4.66 -2.38 13.42
N LYS A 73 3.57 -3.14 13.28
CA LYS A 73 2.34 -3.24 14.13
C LYS A 73 1.72 -2.04 14.89
N LYS A 74 2.22 -0.80 14.87
CA LYS A 74 1.86 0.22 15.87
C LYS A 74 1.17 1.50 15.37
N ASP A 75 1.24 1.84 14.09
CA ASP A 75 0.64 3.09 13.60
C ASP A 75 -0.22 2.85 12.35
N SER A 76 -1.51 2.59 12.57
CA SER A 76 -2.44 2.25 11.49
C SER A 76 -3.73 3.06 11.56
N TYR A 77 -3.66 4.39 11.43
CA TYR A 77 -4.86 5.19 11.13
C TYR A 77 -4.58 6.33 10.13
N GLN A 78 -5.34 6.24 9.03
CA GLN A 78 -5.74 7.26 8.05
C GLN A 78 -4.86 7.67 6.84
N SER A 79 -5.45 7.33 5.69
CA SER A 79 -5.51 8.04 4.40
C SER A 79 -4.54 7.58 3.30
N LEU A 80 -5.17 7.03 2.23
CA LEU A 80 -4.74 6.77 0.86
C LEU A 80 -3.23 6.61 0.63
N TYR A 81 -2.80 5.36 0.59
CA TYR A 81 -1.42 5.00 0.29
C TYR A 81 -1.34 4.44 -1.13
N THR A 82 -0.45 4.99 -1.94
CA THR A 82 -0.07 4.45 -3.25
C THR A 82 1.26 3.73 -3.09
N LEU A 83 1.27 2.43 -3.35
CA LEU A 83 2.46 1.60 -3.44
C LEU A 83 3.03 1.66 -4.86
N PHE A 84 4.35 1.76 -4.97
CA PHE A 84 5.12 1.42 -6.17
C PHE A 84 5.98 0.18 -5.93
#